data_AF-A0A6G7PWL9-F1
#
_entry.id   AF-A0A6G7PWL9-F1
#
_cell.length_a   1.000
_cell.length_b   1.000
_cell.length_c   1.000
_cell.angle_alpha   90.00
_cell.angle_beta   90.00
_cell.angle_gamma   90.00
#
_symmetry.space_group_name_H-M   'P 1'
#
loop_
_entity.id
_entity.type
_entity.pdbx_description
1 polymer ?
#
loop_
_entity_poly.entity_id
_entity_poly.type
_entity_poly.pdbx_seq_one_letter_code
_entity_poly.pdbx_strand_id
1 'polypeptide(L)'
;MELYLILAAIIAVAIALFAIQNATPVVVSFLLWRFESSLAVVIILAITAGIAITWLITIPSRIRRRRELGEKSRRVEELERRVKELEEILSQRQGPTSEA
;
A
#
# COMPACT_ATOMS: atom_id res chain seq x y z
N MET A 1 -13.87 -13.73 -16.89
CA MET A 1 -14.72 -12.96 -15.96
C MET A 1 -15.70 -13.87 -15.23
N GLU A 2 -16.44 -14.73 -15.93
CA GLU A 2 -17.41 -15.65 -15.31
C GLU A 2 -16.78 -16.65 -14.33
N LEU A 3 -15.60 -17.19 -14.64
CA LEU A 3 -14.88 -18.10 -13.73
C LEU A 3 -14.58 -17.47 -12.35
N TYR A 4 -14.25 -16.17 -12.31
CA TYR A 4 -14.02 -15.47 -11.04
C TYR A 4 -15.30 -15.34 -10.23
N LEU A 5 -16.44 -15.11 -10.88
CA LEU A 5 -17.74 -15.03 -10.22
C LEU A 5 -18.17 -16.39 -9.66
N ILE A 6 -17.98 -17.46 -10.44
CA ILE A 6 -18.26 -18.84 -9.99
C ILE A 6 -17.37 -19.18 -8.79
N LEU A 7 -16.07 -18.90 -8.86
CA LEU A 7 -15.15 -19.15 -7.75
C LEU A 7 -15.51 -18.33 -6.51
N ALA A 8 -15.83 -17.05 -6.69
CA ALA A 8 -16.28 -16.18 -5.60
C ALA A 8 -17.58 -16.70 -4.95
N ALA A 9 -18.53 -17.19 -5.74
CA ALA A 9 -19.77 -17.79 -5.25
C ALA A 9 -19.49 -19.07 -4.44
N ILE A 10 -18.60 -19.95 -4.93
CA ILE A 10 -18.19 -21.16 -4.21
C ILE A 10 -17.56 -20.79 -2.86
N ILE A 11 -16.66 -19.80 -2.86
CA ILE A 11 -16.02 -19.31 -1.62
C ILE A 11 -17.07 -18.71 -0.67
N ALA A 12 -18.00 -17.91 -1.18
CA ALA A 12 -19.07 -17.32 -0.37
C ALA A 12 -19.95 -18.39 0.28
N VAL A 13 -20.34 -19.43 -0.47
CA VAL A 13 -21.09 -20.58 0.08
C VAL A 13 -20.25 -21.31 1.12
N ALA A 14 -18.96 -21.56 0.88
CA ALA A 14 -18.08 -22.20 1.86
C ALA A 14 -17.97 -21.39 3.16
N ILE A 15 -17.83 -20.06 3.06
CA ILE A 15 -17.82 -19.15 4.23
C ILE A 15 -19.15 -19.21 4.98
N ALA A 16 -20.28 -19.18 4.26
CA ALA A 16 -21.60 -19.27 4.87
C ALA A 16 -21.81 -20.60 5.61
N LEU A 17 -21.41 -21.71 4.98
CA LEU A 17 -21.45 -23.05 5.60
C LEU A 17 -20.54 -23.10 6.83
N PHE A 18 -19.32 -22.55 6.75
CA PHE A 18 -18.43 -22.45 7.90
C PHE A 18 -19.07 -21.69 9.06
N ALA A 19 -19.71 -20.54 8.79
CA ALA A 19 -20.38 -19.74 9.81
C ALA A 19 -21.58 -20.47 10.44
N ILE A 20 -22.40 -21.14 9.64
CA ILE A 20 -23.56 -21.91 10.12
C ILE A 20 -23.11 -23.12 10.95
N GLN A 21 -22.15 -23.90 10.44
CA GLN A 21 -21.66 -25.10 11.12
C GLN A 21 -20.89 -24.78 12.41
N ASN A 22 -20.24 -23.61 12.48
CA ASN A 22 -19.50 -23.15 13.65
C ASN A 22 -20.25 -22.01 14.39
N ALA A 23 -21.58 -22.06 14.39
CA ALA A 23 -22.41 -21.09 15.11
C ALA A 23 -22.40 -21.28 16.63
N THR A 24 -21.85 -22.40 17.13
CA THR A 24 -21.68 -22.64 18.56
C THR A 24 -20.83 -21.53 19.19
N PRO A 25 -21.29 -20.90 20.29
CA PRO A 25 -20.53 -19.88 20.98
C PRO A 25 -19.20 -20.41 21.53
N VAL A 26 -18.14 -19.66 21.29
CA VAL A 26 -16.79 -19.84 21.84
C VAL A 26 -16.50 -18.68 22.79
N VAL A 27 -15.98 -19.02 23.96
CA VAL A 27 -15.54 -18.04 24.95
C VAL A 27 -14.12 -17.59 24.61
N VAL A 28 -13.94 -16.29 24.40
CA VAL A 28 -12.61 -15.68 24.21
C VAL A 28 -12.25 -14.89 25.46
N SER A 29 -11.12 -15.25 26.06
CA SER A 29 -10.53 -14.53 27.20
C SER A 29 -9.22 -13.89 26.73
N PHE A 30 -9.16 -12.56 26.74
CA PHE A 30 -7.98 -11.80 26.33
C PHE A 30 -7.72 -10.65 27.29
N LEU A 31 -6.57 -10.70 27.99
CA LEU A 31 -6.17 -9.72 28.98
C LEU A 31 -7.26 -9.54 30.08
N LEU A 32 -7.97 -8.41 30.09
CA LEU A 32 -9.06 -8.10 31.04
C LEU A 32 -10.46 -8.32 30.42
N TRP A 33 -10.54 -8.75 29.15
CA TRP A 33 -11.80 -8.91 28.43
C TRP A 33 -12.17 -10.38 28.31
N ARG A 34 -13.45 -10.65 28.49
CA ARG A 34 -14.06 -11.94 28.24
C ARG A 34 -15.37 -11.72 27.50
N PHE A 35 -15.53 -12.38 26.37
CA PHE A 35 -16.77 -12.32 25.59
C PHE A 35 -17.03 -13.66 24.91
N GLU A 36 -18.28 -13.86 24.52
CA GLU A 36 -18.72 -15.09 23.86
C GLU A 36 -19.21 -14.73 22.46
N SER A 37 -18.73 -15.46 21.44
CA SER A 37 -19.12 -15.24 20.06
C SER A 37 -18.92 -16.50 19.23
N SER A 38 -19.47 -16.56 18.02
CA SER A 38 -19.19 -17.68 17.13
C SER A 38 -17.75 -17.61 16.61
N LEU A 39 -17.19 -18.76 16.25
CA LEU A 39 -15.82 -18.84 15.73
C LEU A 39 -15.60 -17.94 14.51
N ALA A 40 -16.62 -17.83 13.65
CA ALA A 40 -16.57 -16.99 12.46
C ALA A 40 -16.38 -15.51 12.79
N VAL A 41 -17.12 -14.99 13.79
CA VAL A 41 -16.99 -13.58 14.21
C VAL A 41 -15.60 -13.33 14.81
N VAL A 42 -15.10 -14.25 15.62
CA VAL A 42 -13.76 -14.14 16.23
C VAL A 42 -12.68 -14.05 15.15
N ILE A 43 -12.75 -14.90 14.12
CA ILE A 43 -11.78 -14.89 13.01
C ILE A 43 -11.86 -13.57 12.23
N ILE A 44 -13.06 -13.10 11.90
CA ILE A 44 -13.24 -11.83 11.18
C ILE A 44 -12.64 -10.66 11.98
N LEU A 45 -12.91 -10.61 13.29
CA LEU A 45 -12.34 -9.59 14.17
C LEU A 45 -10.81 -9.66 14.21
N ALA A 46 -10.23 -10.85 14.33
CA ALA A 46 -8.79 -11.04 14.35
C ALA A 46 -8.11 -10.60 13.04
N ILE A 47 -8.67 -10.97 11.89
CA ILE A 47 -8.18 -10.55 10.57
C ILE A 47 -8.29 -9.03 10.44
N THR A 48 -9.43 -8.46 10.81
CA THR A 48 -9.67 -7.01 10.76
C THR A 48 -8.67 -6.24 11.64
N ALA A 49 -8.43 -6.73 12.85
CA ALA A 49 -7.41 -6.17 13.75
C ALA A 49 -6.01 -6.26 13.14
N GLY A 50 -5.64 -7.40 12.55
CA GLY A 50 -4.35 -7.57 11.87
C GLY A 50 -4.15 -6.59 10.71
N ILE A 51 -5.19 -6.36 9.89
CA ILE A 51 -5.17 -5.36 8.82
C ILE A 51 -5.01 -3.94 9.41
N ALA A 52 -5.76 -3.61 10.46
CA ALA A 52 -5.67 -2.31 11.12
C ALA A 52 -4.27 -2.05 11.70
N ILE A 53 -3.68 -3.04 12.38
CA ILE A 53 -2.31 -2.99 12.90
C ILE A 53 -1.31 -2.78 11.75
N THR A 54 -1.44 -3.56 10.66
CA THR A 54 -0.55 -3.44 9.50
C THR A 54 -0.64 -2.05 8.87
N TRP A 55 -1.84 -1.51 8.73
CA TRP A 55 -2.05 -0.15 8.24
C TRP A 55 -1.40 0.88 9.17
N LEU A 56 -1.61 0.76 10.48
CA LEU A 56 -1.04 1.68 11.46
C LEU A 56 0.49 1.71 11.40
N ILE A 57 1.12 0.53 11.30
CA ILE A 57 2.58 0.39 11.16
C ILE A 57 3.09 0.97 9.83
N THR A 58 2.31 0.85 8.75
CA THR A 58 2.75 1.24 7.40
C THR A 58 2.59 2.75 7.10
N ILE A 59 1.68 3.46 7.79
CA ILE A 59 1.45 4.91 7.61
C ILE A 59 2.73 5.76 7.67
N PRO A 60 3.57 5.69 8.73
CA PRO A 60 4.76 6.55 8.82
C PRO A 60 5.77 6.31 7.69
N SER A 61 5.93 5.06 7.26
CA SER A 61 6.78 4.69 6.13
C SER A 61 6.29 5.32 4.82
N ARG A 62 4.96 5.30 4.58
CA ARG A 62 4.36 5.95 3.40
C ARG A 62 4.55 7.46 3.41
N ILE A 63 4.46 8.11 4.57
CA ILE A 63 4.69 9.56 4.69
C ILE A 63 6.15 9.91 4.37
N ARG A 64 7.12 9.16 4.92
CA ARG A 64 8.55 9.35 4.63
C ARG A 64 8.84 9.17 3.14
N ARG A 65 8.33 8.09 2.54
CA ARG A 65 8.48 7.84 1.09
C ARG A 65 7.89 8.95 0.23
N ARG A 66 6.73 9.51 0.59
CA ARG A 66 6.14 10.65 -0.12
C ARG A 66 7.03 11.90 -0.07
N ARG A 67 7.65 12.16 1.09
CA ARG A 67 8.61 13.28 1.23
C ARG A 67 9.86 13.05 0.38
N GLU A 68 10.46 11.86 0.47
CA GLU A 68 11.62 11.50 -0.34
C GLU A 68 11.34 11.59 -1.84
N LEU A 69 10.15 11.18 -2.29
CA LEU A 69 9.74 11.32 -3.68
C LEU A 69 9.68 12.80 -4.10
N GLY A 70 9.11 13.67 -3.26
CA GLY A 70 9.08 15.11 -3.53
C GLY A 70 10.48 15.73 -3.61
N GLU A 71 11.38 15.34 -2.72
CA GLU A 71 12.78 15.78 -2.75
C GLU A 71 13.51 15.28 -4.00
N LYS A 72 13.33 14.00 -4.36
CA LYS A 72 13.89 13.42 -5.57
C LYS A 72 13.38 14.12 -6.83
N SER A 73 12.07 14.39 -6.93
CA SER A 73 11.49 15.13 -8.06
C SER A 73 12.08 16.53 -8.21
N ARG A 74 12.28 17.25 -7.10
CA ARG A 74 12.94 18.58 -7.13
C ARG A 74 14.38 18.51 -7.62
N ARG A 75 15.14 17.50 -7.17
CA ARG A 75 16.53 17.30 -7.64
C ARG A 75 16.58 16.95 -9.13
N VAL A 76 15.64 16.16 -9.63
CA VAL A 76 15.54 15.86 -11.06
C VAL A 76 15.31 17.15 -11.86
N GLU A 77 14.34 17.98 -11.46
CA GLU A 77 14.08 19.26 -12.13
C GLU A 77 15.29 20.21 -12.09
N GLU A 78 16.00 20.28 -10.97
CA GLU A 78 17.22 21.09 -10.86
C GLU A 78 18.33 20.59 -11.80
N LEU A 79 18.56 19.28 -11.84
CA LEU A 79 19.57 18.68 -12.71
C LEU A 79 19.22 18.90 -14.19
N GLU A 80 17.96 18.73 -14.58
CA GLU A 80 17.48 19.01 -15.94
C GLU A 80 17.72 20.47 -16.35
N ARG A 81 17.47 21.43 -15.45
CA ARG A 81 17.78 22.85 -15.71
C ARG A 81 19.27 23.10 -15.90
N ARG A 82 20.13 22.52 -15.05
CA ARG A 82 21.58 22.68 -15.15
C ARG A 82 22.13 22.08 -16.45
N VAL A 83 21.62 20.93 -16.87
CA VAL A 83 21.98 20.30 -18.15
C VAL A 83 21.65 21.26 -19.30
N LYS A 84 20.43 21.81 -19.31
CA LYS A 84 20.01 22.77 -20.35
C LYS A 84 20.87 24.02 -20.39
N GLU A 85 21.21 24.58 -19.23
CA GLU A 85 22.09 25.75 -19.13
C GLU A 85 23.51 25.46 -19.63
N LEU A 86 24.07 24.30 -19.26
CA LEU A 86 25.39 23.87 -19.74
C LEU A 86 25.40 23.63 -21.25
N GLU A 87 24.36 23.04 -21.81
CA GLU A 87 24.20 22.86 -23.26
C GLU A 87 24.13 24.22 -23.98
N GLU A 88 23.41 25.20 -23.43
CA GLU A 88 23.34 26.55 -23.97
C GLU A 88 24.71 27.24 -23.92
N ILE A 89 25.44 27.15 -22.80
CA ILE A 89 26.81 27.69 -22.67
C ILE A 89 27.77 27.04 -23.67
N LEU A 90 27.70 25.71 -23.84
CA LEU A 90 28.54 25.00 -24.81
C LEU A 90 28.22 25.41 -26.25
N SER A 91 26.94 25.59 -26.58
CA SER A 91 26.53 26.08 -27.90
C SER A 91 27.03 27.50 -28.18
N GLN A 92 27.06 28.36 -27.16
CA GLN A 92 27.62 29.71 -27.26
C GLN A 92 29.16 29.72 -27.35
N ARG A 93 29.85 28.73 -26.76
CA ARG A 93 31.32 28.62 -26.86
C ARG A 93 31.79 27.99 -28.18
N GLN A 94 30.92 27.27 -28.90
CA GLN A 94 31.27 26.61 -30.17
C GLN A 94 31.04 27.45 -31.43
N GLY A 95 30.47 28.65 -31.34
CA GLY A 95 30.58 29.68 -32.38
C GLY A 95 31.22 30.94 -31.79
N PRO A 96 32.11 31.71 -32.46
CA PRO A 96 32.67 31.68 -33.81
C PRO A 96 34.22 31.57 -33.77
N THR A 97 34.79 30.64 -32.99
CA THR A 97 36.27 30.54 -32.82
C THR A 97 36.94 29.53 -33.77
N SER A 98 36.20 28.96 -34.73
CA SER A 98 36.75 27.99 -35.72
C SER A 98 37.13 28.62 -37.06
N GLU A 99 37.03 29.95 -37.23
CA GLU A 99 37.37 30.65 -38.49
C GLU A 99 38.42 31.77 -38.31
N ALA A 100 39.39 31.58 -37.41
CA ALA A 100 40.55 32.48 -37.28
C ALA A 100 41.85 31.79 -37.71
#